data_AF-A0A955VWQ5-F1
#
_entry.id   AF-A0A955VWQ5-F1
#
_cell.length_a   1.000
_cell.length_b   1.000
_cell.length_c   1.000
_cell.angle_alpha   90.00
_cell.angle_beta   90.00
_cell.angle_gamma   90.00
#
_symmetry.space_group_name_H-M   'P 1'
#
loop_
_entity.id
_entity.type
_entity.pdbx_description
1 polymer ?
#
loop_
_entity_poly.entity_id
_entity_poly.type
_entity_poly.pdbx_seq_one_letter_code
_entity_poly.pdbx_strand_id
1 'polypeptide(L)'
;MVDGPAQADPDSGDAEHYILLDRAGVDATYSLDALHAQVRQGRLFRTDRLRLPDGTEEVAGSVPALKRFFAEVMPDSEPQTLRSAPVIAGEGDTLTLLEIFARLYHEKGTGRLFVQHAELGHERTVVFREGVPIAAWSNVEDEWIGEVLIHKGFIDQGAFDEAVELRQQTGVRLGSALVKLEKISARRLQMALSVQALDRLLNIFRAGEGTRFRFVSDATAADEEVLLVARPREIIETAIATALSPAEVQGMLDGYGAEAIQVNAEVPAEDLTDGDSAVLAVFAPGLALADALPRVAQVARLTLAEARVRVLALATFGGIELGDGRTRALRASLQALQSQNYFDRLQVRMGATATEVSDAR
;
A
#
# COMPACT_ATOMS: atom_id res chain seq x y z
N MET A 1 -19.28 2.69 19.68
CA MET A 1 -18.84 3.73 20.63
C MET A 1 -17.35 3.87 20.40
N VAL A 2 -16.95 4.84 19.59
CA VAL A 2 -15.56 5.07 19.19
C VAL A 2 -15.29 6.52 19.51
N ASP A 3 -14.23 6.78 20.27
CA ASP A 3 -13.85 8.07 20.81
C ASP A 3 -13.91 9.18 19.75
N GLY A 4 -14.67 10.23 20.07
CA GLY A 4 -14.57 11.51 19.39
C GLY A 4 -13.19 12.14 19.65
N PRO A 5 -12.77 13.13 18.86
CA PRO A 5 -11.55 13.86 19.16
C PRO A 5 -11.67 14.42 20.59
N ALA A 6 -10.72 14.06 21.45
CA ALA A 6 -10.66 14.59 22.80
C ALA A 6 -10.60 16.12 22.72
N GLN A 7 -11.65 16.79 23.19
CA GLN A 7 -11.58 18.22 23.47
C GLN A 7 -10.58 18.39 24.61
N ALA A 8 -9.40 18.92 24.28
CA ALA A 8 -8.40 19.26 25.27
C ALA A 8 -8.91 20.41 26.15
N ASP A 9 -8.68 20.29 27.45
CA ASP A 9 -8.92 21.30 28.47
C ASP A 9 -8.02 22.52 28.18
N PRO A 10 -8.55 23.72 27.92
CA PRO A 10 -7.77 24.88 27.47
C PRO A 10 -6.88 25.51 28.55
N ASP A 11 -6.82 24.94 29.77
CA ASP A 11 -6.20 25.56 30.95
C ASP A 11 -4.93 24.85 31.47
N SER A 12 -4.33 23.95 30.68
CA SER A 12 -2.97 23.46 30.95
C SER A 12 -1.93 24.29 30.18
N GLY A 13 -1.18 25.14 30.88
CA GLY A 13 -0.28 26.15 30.31
C GLY A 13 0.69 25.70 29.21
N ASP A 14 0.94 26.61 28.26
CA ASP A 14 2.02 26.61 27.26
C ASP A 14 2.22 25.32 26.42
N ALA A 15 1.14 24.63 26.05
CA ALA A 15 1.21 23.65 24.97
C ALA A 15 1.10 24.38 23.62
N GLU A 16 2.19 24.40 22.84
CA GLU A 16 2.14 24.84 21.45
C GLU A 16 1.13 23.98 20.67
N HIS A 17 0.09 24.64 20.17
CA HIS A 17 -1.01 23.98 19.45
C HIS A 17 -0.92 24.26 17.96
N TYR A 18 -1.09 23.19 17.17
CA TYR A 18 -1.16 23.25 15.71
C TYR A 18 -2.59 22.97 15.28
N ILE A 19 -3.06 23.68 14.27
CA ILE A 19 -4.40 23.47 13.73
C ILE A 19 -4.26 22.84 12.35
N LEU A 20 -4.74 21.61 12.20
CA LEU A 20 -4.86 20.96 10.90
C LEU A 20 -6.04 21.57 10.16
N LEU A 21 -5.74 22.23 9.04
CA LEU A 21 -6.71 22.88 8.17
C LEU A 21 -7.26 21.83 7.21
N ASP A 22 -8.36 21.18 7.59
CA ASP A 22 -9.11 20.33 6.68
C ASP A 22 -9.65 21.19 5.52
N ARG A 23 -9.52 20.73 4.27
CA ARG A 23 -10.05 21.45 3.09
C ARG A 23 -11.56 21.66 3.13
N ALA A 24 -12.31 20.90 3.93
CA ALA A 24 -13.74 21.12 4.14
C ALA A 24 -14.06 21.96 5.40
N GLY A 25 -13.08 22.71 5.94
CA GLY A 25 -13.30 23.80 6.91
C GLY A 25 -13.53 23.38 8.36
N VAL A 26 -13.05 22.20 8.76
CA VAL A 26 -13.04 21.80 10.18
C VAL A 26 -11.59 21.77 10.66
N ASP A 27 -11.24 22.83 11.37
CA ASP A 27 -9.94 23.01 12.00
C ASP A 27 -9.85 22.08 13.22
N ALA A 28 -8.88 21.16 13.21
CA ALA A 28 -8.64 20.23 14.32
C ALA A 28 -7.33 20.59 15.03
N THR A 29 -7.40 20.79 16.34
CA THR A 29 -6.23 21.16 17.16
C THR A 29 -5.46 19.93 17.62
N TYR A 30 -4.14 19.96 17.43
CA TYR A 30 -3.21 18.91 17.81
C TYR A 30 -2.03 19.49 18.61
N SER A 31 -1.51 18.70 19.54
CA SER A 31 -0.15 18.91 20.05
C SER A 31 0.88 18.40 19.04
N LEU A 32 2.15 18.79 19.20
CA LEU A 32 3.24 18.26 18.36
C LEU A 32 3.35 16.72 18.43
N ASP A 33 3.18 16.14 19.62
CA ASP A 33 3.21 14.68 19.82
C ASP A 33 2.02 13.98 19.13
N ALA A 34 0.84 14.61 19.14
CA ALA A 34 -0.31 14.09 18.44
C ALA A 34 -0.12 14.15 16.91
N LEU A 35 0.52 15.20 16.39
CA LEU A 35 0.91 15.26 14.98
C LEU A 35 1.97 14.20 14.63
N HIS A 36 2.96 13.97 15.50
CA HIS A 36 3.92 12.87 15.32
C HIS A 36 3.22 11.52 15.20
N ALA A 37 2.24 11.26 16.08
CA ALA A 37 1.43 10.06 16.01
C ALA A 37 0.64 9.96 14.69
N GLN A 38 0.06 11.07 14.19
CA GLN A 38 -0.62 11.06 12.89
C GLN A 38 0.34 10.76 11.72
N VAL A 39 1.58 11.28 11.74
CA VAL A 39 2.61 10.95 10.73
C VAL A 39 2.94 9.46 10.78
N ARG A 40 3.20 8.91 11.97
CA ARG A 40 3.50 7.47 12.15
C ARG A 40 2.35 6.56 11.75
N GLN A 41 1.11 7.02 11.94
CA GLN A 41 -0.09 6.31 11.51
C GLN A 41 -0.37 6.45 10.00
N GLY A 42 0.37 7.32 9.29
CA GLY A 42 0.14 7.63 7.88
C GLY A 42 -1.18 8.36 7.62
N ARG A 43 -1.56 9.23 8.56
CA ARG A 43 -2.81 10.02 8.56
C ARG A 43 -2.58 11.52 8.42
N LEU A 44 -1.33 11.97 8.59
CA LEU A 44 -0.89 13.32 8.24
C LEU A 44 0.13 13.19 7.10
N PHE A 45 -0.08 13.94 6.03
CA PHE A 45 0.74 13.98 4.82
C PHE A 45 1.50 15.30 4.71
N ARG A 46 2.59 15.33 3.94
CA ARG A 46 3.46 16.51 3.84
C ARG A 46 2.77 17.70 3.21
N THR A 47 1.77 17.45 2.37
CA THR A 47 0.97 18.48 1.69
C THR A 47 -0.20 19.00 2.53
N ASP A 48 -0.47 18.40 3.70
CA ASP A 48 -1.55 18.86 4.57
C ASP A 48 -1.22 20.24 5.13
N ARG A 49 -2.22 21.12 5.21
CA ARG A 49 -2.02 22.49 5.67
C ARG A 49 -2.21 22.59 7.17
N LEU A 50 -1.29 23.27 7.83
CA LEU A 50 -1.31 23.53 9.26
C LEU A 50 -1.28 25.04 9.52
N ARG A 51 -2.03 25.50 10.51
CA ARG A 51 -1.77 26.78 11.18
C ARG A 51 -0.89 26.52 12.40
N LEU A 52 0.23 27.22 12.47
CA LEU A 52 1.23 27.13 13.53
C LEU A 52 0.83 27.96 14.77
N PRO A 53 1.47 27.75 15.93
CA PRO A 53 1.20 28.50 17.15
C PRO A 53 1.37 30.03 17.01
N ASP A 54 2.25 30.47 16.11
CA ASP A 54 2.49 31.88 15.79
C ASP A 54 1.45 32.48 14.82
N GLY A 55 0.45 31.69 14.41
CA GLY A 55 -0.62 32.07 13.50
C GLY A 55 -0.28 31.94 12.01
N THR A 56 0.96 31.57 11.66
CA THR A 56 1.34 31.35 10.26
C THR A 56 0.73 30.06 9.70
N GLU A 57 0.50 30.02 8.39
CA GLU A 57 -0.01 28.81 7.72
C GLU A 57 1.07 28.22 6.81
N GLU A 58 1.35 26.93 6.99
CA GLU A 58 2.34 26.20 6.21
C GLU A 58 1.83 24.80 5.84
N VAL A 59 2.55 24.11 4.95
CA VAL A 59 2.32 22.69 4.71
C VAL A 59 3.11 21.87 5.72
N ALA A 60 2.58 20.74 6.18
CA ALA A 60 3.17 19.94 7.25
C ALA A 60 4.62 19.53 6.94
N GLY A 61 4.96 19.29 5.67
CA GLY A 61 6.31 18.97 5.23
C GLY A 61 7.32 20.13 5.31
N SER A 62 6.89 21.39 5.34
CA SER A 62 7.77 22.55 5.51
C SER A 62 8.02 22.89 6.98
N VAL A 63 7.10 22.49 7.88
CA VAL A 63 7.20 22.74 9.32
C VAL A 63 8.45 22.09 9.91
N PRO A 64 9.43 22.86 10.43
CA PRO A 64 10.70 22.32 10.91
C PRO A 64 10.57 21.20 11.96
N ALA A 65 9.60 21.33 12.87
CA ALA A 65 9.35 20.36 13.93
C ALA A 65 8.86 18.99 13.40
N LEU A 66 8.19 18.98 12.23
CA LEU A 66 7.63 17.78 11.62
C LEU A 66 8.55 17.12 10.59
N LYS A 67 9.52 17.85 10.02
CA LYS A 67 10.47 17.29 9.03
C LYS A 67 11.13 15.99 9.49
N ARG A 68 11.55 15.94 10.76
CA ARG A 68 12.13 14.73 11.36
C ARG A 68 11.14 13.57 11.41
N PHE A 69 9.87 13.84 11.73
CA PHE A 69 8.84 12.81 11.84
C PHE A 69 8.51 12.21 10.48
N PHE A 70 8.40 13.05 9.45
CA PHE A 70 8.22 12.54 8.10
C PHE A 70 9.45 11.74 7.61
N ALA A 71 10.66 12.16 7.97
CA ALA A 71 11.87 11.43 7.62
C ALA A 71 12.00 10.06 8.31
N GLU A 72 11.34 9.86 9.47
CA GLU A 72 11.26 8.55 10.16
C GLU A 72 10.48 7.52 9.33
N VAL A 73 9.36 7.94 8.74
CA VAL A 73 8.47 7.05 7.96
C VAL A 73 8.83 7.00 6.48
N MET A 74 9.33 8.11 5.92
CA MET A 74 9.75 8.25 4.53
C MET A 74 10.83 9.34 4.40
N PRO A 75 12.13 8.98 4.37
CA PRO A 75 13.21 9.95 4.24
C PRO A 75 13.16 10.69 2.90
N ASP A 76 13.58 11.95 2.91
CA ASP A 76 13.67 12.78 1.69
C ASP A 76 14.85 12.39 0.81
N SER A 77 15.86 11.72 1.37
CA SER A 77 17.09 11.26 0.69
C SER A 77 16.96 9.85 0.11
N GLU A 78 17.83 9.51 -0.86
CA GLU A 78 17.87 8.18 -1.48
C GLU A 78 17.91 7.03 -0.44
N PRO A 79 17.09 5.98 -0.63
CA PRO A 79 16.96 4.83 0.29
C PRO A 79 18.28 4.13 0.66
N GLN A 80 19.32 4.30 -0.17
CA GLN A 80 20.64 3.67 -0.02
C GLN A 80 21.38 4.05 1.27
N THR A 81 20.94 5.08 1.99
CA THR A 81 21.57 5.58 3.22
C THR A 81 21.00 5.01 4.52
N LEU A 82 19.94 4.19 4.44
CA LEU A 82 19.26 3.65 5.62
C LEU A 82 19.98 2.43 6.21
N ARG A 83 20.81 2.67 7.23
CA ARG A 83 21.53 1.63 7.98
C ARG A 83 20.69 1.12 9.16
N SER A 84 19.88 0.06 9.00
CA SER A 84 19.54 -0.96 10.04
C SER A 84 18.37 -1.89 9.66
N ALA A 85 18.58 -3.22 9.81
CA ALA A 85 17.65 -4.34 9.54
C ALA A 85 17.13 -4.42 8.09
N PRO A 86 16.45 -5.50 7.59
CA PRO A 86 16.12 -5.58 6.18
C PRO A 86 14.96 -4.62 5.91
N VAL A 87 15.27 -3.35 5.69
CA VAL A 87 14.28 -2.31 5.41
C VAL A 87 13.69 -2.63 4.04
N ILE A 88 12.39 -2.92 3.99
CA ILE A 88 11.64 -2.89 2.73
C ILE A 88 11.44 -1.41 2.40
N ALA A 89 12.43 -0.77 1.78
CA ALA A 89 12.36 0.60 1.31
C ALA A 89 13.18 0.75 0.03
N GLY A 90 12.78 1.68 -0.83
CA GLY A 90 13.38 1.82 -2.14
C GLY A 90 12.65 2.79 -3.03
N GLU A 91 13.15 2.91 -4.25
CA GLU A 91 12.39 3.36 -5.40
C GLU A 91 11.89 2.13 -6.16
N GLY A 92 10.71 2.21 -6.74
CA GLY A 92 10.11 1.06 -7.39
C GLY A 92 8.99 1.45 -8.33
N ASP A 93 8.87 0.69 -9.40
CA ASP A 93 7.75 0.78 -10.32
C ASP A 93 6.58 -0.11 -9.87
N THR A 94 5.61 -0.27 -10.77
CA THR A 94 4.44 -1.12 -10.57
C THR A 94 4.80 -2.55 -10.15
N LEU A 95 5.81 -3.16 -10.80
CA LEU A 95 6.21 -4.54 -10.51
C LEU A 95 6.87 -4.66 -9.14
N THR A 96 7.78 -3.73 -8.82
CA THR A 96 8.44 -3.71 -7.51
C THR A 96 7.41 -3.65 -6.38
N LEU A 97 6.37 -2.82 -6.51
CA LEU A 97 5.31 -2.72 -5.49
C LEU A 97 4.47 -3.99 -5.41
N LEU A 98 4.12 -4.62 -6.52
CA LEU A 98 3.40 -5.90 -6.53
C LEU A 98 4.20 -7.00 -5.79
N GLU A 99 5.51 -7.05 -5.98
CA GLU A 99 6.40 -7.99 -5.31
C GLU A 99 6.52 -7.72 -3.80
N ILE A 100 6.59 -6.45 -3.41
CA ILE A 100 6.59 -6.05 -1.99
C ILE A 100 5.30 -6.49 -1.31
N PHE A 101 4.16 -6.32 -1.98
CA PHE A 101 2.87 -6.78 -1.47
C PHE A 101 2.83 -8.30 -1.27
N ALA A 102 3.29 -9.07 -2.26
CA ALA A 102 3.38 -10.52 -2.15
C ALA A 102 4.35 -10.94 -1.02
N ARG A 103 5.49 -10.25 -0.88
CA ARG A 103 6.45 -10.48 0.19
C ARG A 103 5.86 -10.22 1.58
N LEU A 104 5.21 -9.07 1.77
CA LEU A 104 4.58 -8.71 3.04
C LEU A 104 3.52 -9.74 3.43
N TYR A 105 2.79 -10.27 2.45
CA TYR A 105 1.85 -11.36 2.65
C TYR A 105 2.54 -12.62 3.20
N HIS A 106 3.55 -13.14 2.48
CA HIS A 106 4.25 -14.37 2.85
C HIS A 106 5.02 -14.26 4.18
N GLU A 107 5.58 -13.08 4.46
CA GLU A 107 6.29 -12.79 5.72
C GLU A 107 5.34 -12.44 6.88
N LYS A 108 4.02 -12.41 6.63
CA LYS A 108 2.99 -11.99 7.60
C LYS A 108 3.29 -10.62 8.23
N GLY A 109 3.77 -9.70 7.41
CA GLY A 109 4.17 -8.35 7.84
C GLY A 109 3.00 -7.59 8.47
N THR A 110 3.18 -7.10 9.70
CA THR A 110 2.22 -6.21 10.37
C THR A 110 2.85 -4.83 10.51
N GLY A 111 2.19 -3.80 9.97
CA GLY A 111 2.76 -2.47 9.91
C GLY A 111 2.13 -1.61 8.82
N ARG A 112 2.90 -0.64 8.33
CA ARG A 112 2.43 0.36 7.35
C ARG A 112 3.40 0.47 6.20
N LEU A 113 2.90 0.37 4.97
CA LEU A 113 3.64 0.70 3.75
C LEU A 113 3.32 2.13 3.35
N PHE A 114 4.31 2.99 3.43
CA PHE A 114 4.27 4.36 2.94
C PHE A 114 4.72 4.35 1.48
N VAL A 115 4.01 5.06 0.61
CA VAL A 115 4.34 5.22 -0.81
C VAL A 115 4.22 6.69 -1.16
N GLN A 116 5.23 7.21 -1.85
CA GLN A 116 5.30 8.61 -2.25
C GLN A 116 5.73 8.72 -3.71
N HIS A 117 5.00 9.50 -4.51
CA HIS A 117 5.47 9.96 -5.79
C HIS A 117 6.10 11.35 -5.62
N ALA A 118 7.42 11.44 -5.72
CA ALA A 118 8.16 12.64 -5.32
C ALA A 118 7.73 13.90 -6.10
N GLU A 119 7.56 13.80 -7.41
CA GLU A 119 7.22 14.95 -8.27
C GLU A 119 5.77 15.43 -8.11
N LEU A 120 4.83 14.51 -7.97
CA LEU A 120 3.41 14.81 -7.86
C LEU A 120 2.99 15.17 -6.43
N GLY A 121 3.86 14.93 -5.45
CA GLY A 121 3.53 15.08 -4.03
C GLY A 121 2.44 14.11 -3.55
N HIS A 122 2.12 13.08 -4.34
CA HIS A 122 1.13 12.08 -3.96
C HIS A 122 1.72 11.15 -2.90
N GLU A 123 1.02 11.00 -1.79
CA GLU A 123 1.39 10.15 -0.66
C GLU A 123 0.23 9.22 -0.34
N ARG A 124 0.54 7.94 -0.17
CA ARG A 124 -0.40 6.91 0.25
C ARG A 124 0.19 6.07 1.37
N THR A 125 -0.67 5.55 2.24
CA THR A 125 -0.28 4.60 3.28
C THR A 125 -1.21 3.41 3.25
N VAL A 126 -0.65 2.21 3.28
CA VAL A 126 -1.41 0.95 3.41
C VAL A 126 -1.09 0.31 4.73
N VAL A 127 -2.13 -0.05 5.48
CA VAL A 127 -2.03 -0.73 6.75
C VAL A 127 -2.12 -2.22 6.50
N PHE A 128 -1.14 -2.97 7.01
CA PHE A 128 -1.09 -4.43 6.94
C PHE A 128 -1.24 -5.04 8.32
N ARG A 129 -2.02 -6.12 8.39
CA ARG A 129 -2.13 -7.01 9.55
C ARG A 129 -1.86 -8.43 9.08
N GLU A 130 -0.83 -9.04 9.64
CA GLU A 130 -0.38 -10.39 9.28
C GLU A 130 -0.24 -10.59 7.76
N GLY A 131 0.27 -9.57 7.07
CA GLY A 131 0.47 -9.58 5.62
C GLY A 131 -0.76 -9.24 4.79
N VAL A 132 -1.94 -9.09 5.40
CA VAL A 132 -3.18 -8.71 4.73
C VAL A 132 -3.39 -7.19 4.80
N PRO A 133 -3.63 -6.50 3.67
CA PRO A 133 -3.96 -5.08 3.69
C PRO A 133 -5.38 -4.87 4.22
N ILE A 134 -5.52 -4.04 5.24
CA ILE A 134 -6.80 -3.81 5.96
C ILE A 134 -7.33 -2.38 5.83
N ALA A 135 -6.49 -1.40 5.49
CA ALA A 135 -6.89 -0.02 5.26
C ALA A 135 -5.89 0.70 4.33
N ALA A 136 -6.35 1.77 3.67
CA ALA A 136 -5.51 2.63 2.87
C ALA A 136 -5.91 4.11 2.99
N TRP A 137 -4.90 4.98 3.10
CA TRP A 137 -5.01 6.43 3.24
C TRP A 137 -4.27 7.12 2.11
N SER A 138 -4.71 8.33 1.75
CA SER A 138 -4.15 9.10 0.63
C SER A 138 -4.39 10.59 0.81
N ASN A 139 -3.45 11.41 0.33
CA ASN A 139 -3.62 12.86 0.19
C ASN A 139 -4.17 13.29 -1.18
N VAL A 140 -4.39 12.36 -2.11
CA VAL A 140 -4.86 12.66 -3.47
C VAL A 140 -6.35 12.97 -3.46
N GLU A 141 -6.72 14.13 -4.03
CA GLU A 141 -8.06 14.72 -3.96
C GLU A 141 -9.15 13.83 -4.58
N ASP A 142 -8.90 13.26 -5.75
CA ASP A 142 -9.82 12.34 -6.42
C ASP A 142 -10.09 11.05 -5.61
N GLU A 143 -9.29 10.79 -4.58
CA GLU A 143 -9.41 9.63 -3.70
C GLU A 143 -10.09 9.96 -2.36
N TRP A 144 -10.64 11.16 -2.22
CA TRP A 144 -11.34 11.62 -1.02
C TRP A 144 -12.77 11.09 -0.93
N ILE A 145 -13.30 11.00 0.29
CA ILE A 145 -14.57 10.29 0.51
C ILE A 145 -15.76 11.05 -0.07
N GLY A 146 -15.70 12.39 -0.08
CA GLY A 146 -16.70 13.22 -0.77
C GLY A 146 -16.78 12.89 -2.26
N GLU A 147 -15.64 12.98 -2.94
CA GLU A 147 -15.52 12.68 -4.37
C GLU A 147 -15.95 11.25 -4.70
N VAL A 148 -15.49 10.26 -3.93
CA VAL A 148 -15.90 8.86 -4.14
C VAL A 148 -17.41 8.68 -3.96
N LEU A 149 -18.01 9.32 -2.95
CA LEU A 149 -19.45 9.20 -2.69
C LEU A 149 -20.28 9.81 -3.83
N ILE A 150 -19.86 10.93 -4.41
CA ILE A 150 -20.54 11.59 -5.53
C ILE A 150 -20.32 10.80 -6.82
N HIS A 151 -19.06 10.53 -7.19
CA HIS A 151 -18.70 9.85 -8.44
C HIS A 151 -19.29 8.45 -8.58
N LYS A 152 -19.39 7.69 -7.48
CA LYS A 152 -19.97 6.34 -7.49
C LYS A 152 -21.50 6.35 -7.28
N GLY A 153 -22.12 7.53 -7.18
CA GLY A 153 -23.58 7.69 -7.05
C GLY A 153 -24.15 7.25 -5.68
N PHE A 154 -23.35 7.33 -4.62
CA PHE A 154 -23.86 7.10 -3.26
C PHE A 154 -24.71 8.26 -2.75
N ILE A 155 -24.32 9.49 -3.11
CA ILE A 155 -25.02 10.74 -2.81
C ILE A 155 -24.93 11.68 -4.03
N ASP A 156 -25.71 12.74 -4.04
CA ASP A 156 -25.56 13.85 -5.01
C ASP A 156 -24.80 15.04 -4.40
N GLN A 157 -24.51 16.06 -5.22
CA GLN A 157 -23.79 17.26 -4.78
C GLN A 157 -24.55 18.00 -3.67
N GLY A 158 -25.88 18.10 -3.76
CA GLY A 158 -26.68 18.80 -2.75
C GLY A 158 -26.61 18.13 -1.37
N ALA A 159 -26.66 16.79 -1.34
CA ALA A 159 -26.47 16.03 -0.11
C ALA A 159 -25.07 16.19 0.49
N PHE A 160 -24.04 16.31 -0.35
CA PHE A 160 -22.68 16.59 0.09
C PHE A 160 -22.59 18.00 0.72
N ASP A 161 -23.12 19.01 0.05
CA ASP A 161 -23.08 20.41 0.51
C ASP A 161 -23.78 20.56 1.88
N GLU A 162 -24.99 20.00 2.03
CA GLU A 162 -25.72 19.99 3.31
C GLU A 162 -24.92 19.31 4.45
N ALA A 163 -24.20 18.23 4.13
CA ALA A 163 -23.40 17.52 5.11
C ALA A 163 -22.13 18.28 5.50
N VAL A 164 -21.52 19.01 4.56
CA VAL A 164 -20.39 19.91 4.83
C VAL A 164 -20.84 21.04 5.75
N GLU A 165 -21.99 21.66 5.50
CA GLU A 165 -22.54 22.70 6.36
C GLU A 165 -22.79 22.19 7.78
N LEU A 166 -23.46 21.03 7.94
CA LEU A 166 -23.69 20.44 9.26
C LEU A 166 -22.37 20.12 9.97
N ARG A 167 -21.39 19.61 9.23
CA ARG A 167 -20.05 19.34 9.74
C ARG A 167 -19.34 20.61 10.21
N GLN A 168 -19.40 21.71 9.45
CA GLN A 168 -18.80 22.99 9.86
C GLN A 168 -19.46 23.56 11.12
N GLN A 169 -20.78 23.41 11.25
CA GLN A 169 -21.53 23.88 12.41
C GLN A 169 -21.29 23.05 13.67
N THR A 170 -21.03 21.74 13.53
CA THR A 170 -21.03 20.80 14.67
C THR A 170 -19.71 20.09 14.92
N GLY A 171 -18.74 20.19 14.00
CA GLY A 171 -17.46 19.48 14.06
C GLY A 171 -17.54 17.96 13.85
N VAL A 172 -18.69 17.41 13.49
CA VAL A 172 -18.85 15.96 13.28
C VAL A 172 -18.24 15.51 11.95
N ARG A 173 -17.72 14.27 11.87
CA ARG A 173 -17.18 13.71 10.62
C ARG A 173 -18.21 13.77 9.48
N LEU A 174 -17.77 14.06 8.26
CA LEU A 174 -18.64 14.16 7.07
C LEU A 174 -19.55 12.93 6.90
N GLY A 175 -19.00 11.72 7.02
CA GLY A 175 -19.81 10.49 6.95
C GLY A 175 -20.90 10.44 8.02
N SER A 176 -20.59 10.86 9.25
CA SER A 176 -21.57 10.96 10.33
C SER A 176 -22.63 12.03 10.06
N ALA A 177 -22.24 13.17 9.46
CA ALA A 177 -23.18 14.19 9.02
C ALA A 177 -24.15 13.64 7.96
N LEU A 178 -23.64 12.94 6.93
CA LEU A 178 -24.46 12.32 5.88
C LEU A 178 -25.45 11.29 6.44
N VAL A 179 -25.05 10.49 7.43
CA VAL A 179 -25.94 9.53 8.09
C VAL A 179 -26.99 10.25 8.94
N LYS A 180 -26.61 11.28 9.69
CA LYS A 180 -27.53 12.09 10.50
C LYS A 180 -28.58 12.82 9.66
N LEU A 181 -28.20 13.28 8.47
CA LEU A 181 -29.09 13.92 7.51
C LEU A 181 -29.89 12.90 6.67
N GLU A 182 -29.77 11.61 6.97
CA GLU A 182 -30.42 10.51 6.25
C GLU A 182 -30.12 10.47 4.73
N LYS A 183 -29.04 11.11 4.30
CA LYS A 183 -28.59 11.12 2.89
C LYS A 183 -27.92 9.82 2.48
N ILE A 184 -27.35 9.09 3.45
CA ILE A 184 -26.77 7.76 3.25
C ILE A 184 -27.03 6.88 4.48
N SER A 185 -27.23 5.59 4.29
CA SER A 185 -27.28 4.65 5.41
C SER A 185 -25.87 4.31 5.90
N ALA A 186 -25.73 3.97 7.20
CA ALA A 186 -24.45 3.54 7.77
C ALA A 186 -23.83 2.35 7.00
N ARG A 187 -24.66 1.42 6.53
CA ARG A 187 -24.21 0.29 5.69
C ARG A 187 -23.65 0.76 4.34
N ARG A 188 -24.33 1.69 3.66
CA ARG A 188 -23.86 2.24 2.38
C ARG A 188 -22.59 3.07 2.55
N LEU A 189 -22.47 3.80 3.66
CA LEU A 189 -21.24 4.52 4.01
C LEU A 189 -20.07 3.56 4.22
N GLN A 190 -20.29 2.46 4.95
CA GLN A 190 -19.25 1.45 5.16
C GLN A 190 -18.82 0.79 3.84
N MET A 191 -19.77 0.48 2.95
CA MET A 191 -19.44 0.02 1.58
C MET A 191 -18.62 1.05 0.79
N ALA A 192 -18.98 2.34 0.87
CA ALA A 192 -18.24 3.40 0.18
C ALA A 192 -16.81 3.56 0.71
N LEU A 193 -16.62 3.44 2.03
CA LEU A 193 -15.29 3.45 2.65
C LEU A 193 -14.44 2.25 2.21
N SER A 194 -15.04 1.06 2.09
CA SER A 194 -14.34 -0.12 1.56
C SER A 194 -13.94 0.03 0.09
N VAL A 195 -14.84 0.54 -0.75
CA VAL A 195 -14.55 0.84 -2.17
C VAL A 195 -13.44 1.87 -2.28
N GLN A 196 -13.51 2.95 -1.50
CA GLN A 196 -12.46 3.97 -1.46
C GLN A 196 -11.10 3.39 -1.05
N ALA A 197 -11.06 2.60 0.02
CA ALA A 197 -9.82 2.03 0.49
C ALA A 197 -9.21 1.08 -0.56
N LEU A 198 -10.07 0.36 -1.32
CA LEU A 198 -9.61 -0.48 -2.43
C LEU A 198 -9.09 0.35 -3.60
N ASP A 199 -9.79 1.41 -3.99
CA ASP A 199 -9.35 2.32 -5.05
C ASP A 199 -7.98 2.95 -4.70
N ARG A 200 -7.80 3.42 -3.45
CA ARG A 200 -6.51 3.95 -2.95
C ARG A 200 -5.40 2.91 -2.99
N LEU A 201 -5.71 1.69 -2.57
CA LEU A 201 -4.78 0.57 -2.60
C LEU A 201 -4.34 0.27 -4.04
N LEU A 202 -5.29 0.17 -4.97
CA LEU A 202 -5.01 -0.16 -6.36
C LEU A 202 -4.22 0.96 -7.05
N ASN A 203 -4.48 2.23 -6.71
CA ASN A 203 -3.76 3.38 -7.26
C ASN A 203 -2.28 3.44 -6.87
N ILE A 204 -1.86 2.72 -5.82
CA ILE A 204 -0.43 2.56 -5.50
C ILE A 204 0.32 1.85 -6.62
N PHE A 205 -0.32 0.89 -7.27
CA PHE A 205 0.30 0.13 -8.35
C PHE A 205 0.37 0.91 -9.66
N ARG A 206 -0.18 2.12 -9.74
CA ARG A 206 0.05 3.04 -10.86
C ARG A 206 1.34 3.84 -10.65
N ALA A 207 2.41 3.12 -10.29
CA ALA A 207 3.69 3.69 -9.94
C ALA A 207 4.52 3.96 -11.20
N GLY A 208 4.94 5.21 -11.35
CA GLY A 208 5.88 5.68 -12.37
C GLY A 208 7.25 5.99 -11.77
N GLU A 209 8.12 6.56 -12.61
CA GLU A 209 9.43 7.06 -12.19
C GLU A 209 9.31 8.03 -11.00
N GLY A 210 10.24 7.95 -10.05
CA GLY A 210 10.20 8.77 -8.82
C GLY A 210 9.22 8.27 -7.74
N THR A 211 8.65 7.07 -7.89
CA THR A 211 7.88 6.43 -6.83
C THR A 211 8.82 5.80 -5.80
N ARG A 212 8.71 6.26 -4.56
CA ARG A 212 9.43 5.78 -3.37
C ARG A 212 8.49 5.04 -2.44
N PHE A 213 9.00 4.05 -1.74
CA PHE A 213 8.24 3.29 -0.76
C PHE A 213 9.09 2.96 0.47
N ARG A 214 8.39 2.71 1.58
CA ARG A 214 8.98 2.21 2.82
C ARG A 214 7.93 1.50 3.65
N PHE A 215 8.22 0.27 4.05
CA PHE A 215 7.46 -0.44 5.07
C PHE A 215 8.06 -0.16 6.45
N VAL A 216 7.20 0.18 7.40
CA VAL A 216 7.52 0.32 8.81
C VAL A 216 6.73 -0.72 9.57
N SER A 217 7.44 -1.65 10.21
CA SER A 217 6.82 -2.61 11.13
C SER A 217 6.23 -1.86 12.32
N ASP A 218 4.95 -2.12 12.61
CA ASP A 218 4.21 -1.44 13.66
C ASP A 218 3.09 -2.33 14.18
N ALA A 219 3.25 -2.83 15.40
CA ALA A 219 2.27 -3.71 16.04
C ALA A 219 0.90 -3.03 16.23
N THR A 220 0.84 -1.70 16.34
CA THR A 220 -0.43 -0.97 16.49
C THR A 220 -1.30 -1.02 15.25
N ALA A 221 -0.74 -1.39 14.08
CA ALA A 221 -1.52 -1.67 12.88
C ALA A 221 -2.51 -2.83 13.09
N ALA A 222 -2.23 -3.74 14.05
CA ALA A 222 -3.13 -4.82 14.41
C ALA A 222 -4.46 -4.32 15.02
N ASP A 223 -4.50 -3.10 15.55
CA ASP A 223 -5.70 -2.53 16.19
C ASP A 223 -6.50 -1.60 15.27
N GLU A 224 -6.02 -1.34 14.05
CA GLU A 224 -6.69 -0.47 13.07
C GLU A 224 -8.05 -1.01 12.60
N GLU A 225 -8.95 -0.11 12.22
CA GLU A 225 -10.24 -0.51 11.67
C GLU A 225 -10.06 -1.21 10.31
N VAL A 226 -10.74 -2.33 10.12
CA VAL A 226 -10.71 -3.06 8.85
C VAL A 226 -11.70 -2.41 7.88
N LEU A 227 -11.16 -1.65 6.94
CA LEU A 227 -11.90 -1.01 5.85
C LEU A 227 -11.86 -1.84 4.57
N LEU A 228 -10.81 -2.63 4.39
CA LEU A 228 -10.60 -3.49 3.23
C LEU A 228 -10.91 -4.95 3.56
N VAL A 229 -11.76 -5.55 2.74
CA VAL A 229 -12.06 -6.99 2.79
C VAL A 229 -11.87 -7.55 1.39
N ALA A 230 -10.63 -7.89 1.06
CA ALA A 230 -10.27 -8.51 -0.21
C ALA A 230 -9.13 -9.50 0.01
N ARG A 231 -9.10 -10.58 -0.78
CA ARG A 231 -8.00 -11.54 -0.70
C ARG A 231 -6.73 -10.92 -1.32
N PRO A 232 -5.54 -11.06 -0.71
CA PRO A 232 -4.30 -10.50 -1.25
C PRO A 232 -4.01 -10.89 -2.70
N ARG A 233 -4.31 -12.13 -3.09
CA ARG A 233 -4.20 -12.61 -4.47
C ARG A 233 -5.13 -11.85 -5.45
N GLU A 234 -6.38 -11.60 -5.05
CA GLU A 234 -7.35 -10.84 -5.86
C GLU A 234 -6.94 -9.38 -6.01
N ILE A 235 -6.31 -8.79 -4.99
CA ILE A 235 -5.73 -7.44 -5.05
C ILE A 235 -4.62 -7.40 -6.09
N ILE A 236 -3.66 -8.34 -6.05
CA ILE A 236 -2.55 -8.39 -7.02
C ILE A 236 -3.06 -8.61 -8.44
N GLU A 237 -4.02 -9.51 -8.64
CA GLU A 237 -4.63 -9.71 -9.97
C GLU A 237 -5.32 -8.45 -10.49
N THR A 238 -6.12 -7.79 -9.64
CA THR A 238 -6.84 -6.56 -10.00
C THR A 238 -5.86 -5.41 -10.27
N ALA A 239 -4.79 -5.32 -9.49
CA ALA A 239 -3.73 -4.34 -9.68
C ALA A 239 -3.02 -4.53 -11.03
N ILE A 240 -2.64 -5.76 -11.38
CA ILE A 240 -2.06 -6.07 -12.70
C ILE A 240 -3.04 -5.68 -13.81
N ALA A 241 -4.32 -6.02 -13.67
CA ALA A 241 -5.35 -5.73 -14.68
C ALA A 241 -5.59 -4.23 -14.92
N THR A 242 -5.36 -3.39 -13.89
CA THR A 242 -5.73 -1.97 -13.90
C THR A 242 -4.54 -1.01 -13.98
N ALA A 243 -3.34 -1.48 -13.67
CA ALA A 243 -2.11 -0.69 -13.74
C ALA A 243 -1.29 -0.98 -15.00
N LEU A 244 -1.38 -2.20 -15.56
CA LEU A 244 -0.60 -2.62 -16.72
C LEU A 244 -1.50 -2.80 -17.95
N SER A 245 -1.00 -2.37 -19.11
CA SER A 245 -1.65 -2.64 -20.38
C SER A 245 -1.53 -4.12 -20.78
N PRO A 246 -2.46 -4.64 -21.61
CA PRO A 246 -2.35 -6.01 -22.11
C PRO A 246 -1.03 -6.31 -22.85
N ALA A 247 -0.44 -5.30 -23.49
CA ALA A 247 0.83 -5.41 -24.20
C ALA A 247 2.02 -5.53 -23.23
N GLU A 248 2.01 -4.80 -22.12
CA GLU A 248 3.04 -4.90 -21.07
C GLU A 248 3.00 -6.27 -20.40
N VAL A 249 1.81 -6.72 -19.98
CA VAL A 249 1.63 -8.06 -19.37
C VAL A 249 2.07 -9.15 -20.34
N GLN A 250 1.71 -9.03 -21.63
CA GLN A 250 2.20 -9.94 -22.65
C GLN A 250 3.73 -9.88 -22.77
N GLY A 251 4.34 -8.71 -22.91
CA GLY A 251 5.79 -8.58 -23.06
C GLY A 251 6.59 -9.06 -21.84
N MET A 252 6.00 -9.01 -20.65
CA MET A 252 6.54 -9.63 -19.44
C MET A 252 6.55 -11.15 -19.58
N LEU A 253 5.40 -11.74 -19.91
CA LEU A 253 5.21 -13.19 -20.05
C LEU A 253 5.96 -13.81 -21.25
N ASP A 254 6.04 -13.09 -22.37
CA ASP A 254 6.77 -13.53 -23.57
C ASP A 254 8.27 -13.71 -23.28
N GLY A 255 8.80 -12.96 -22.29
CA GLY A 255 10.19 -13.10 -21.85
C GLY A 255 10.49 -14.38 -21.06
N TYR A 256 9.48 -15.20 -20.74
CA TYR A 256 9.64 -16.55 -20.19
C TYR A 256 9.59 -17.63 -21.29
N GLY A 257 9.36 -17.27 -22.56
CA GLY A 257 9.52 -18.15 -23.71
C GLY A 257 8.76 -19.48 -23.67
N ALA A 258 9.37 -20.54 -24.21
CA ALA A 258 8.84 -21.91 -24.25
C ALA A 258 9.13 -22.70 -22.96
N GLU A 259 9.46 -22.01 -21.87
CA GLU A 259 10.00 -22.63 -20.68
C GLU A 259 8.91 -23.32 -19.85
N ALA A 260 9.32 -24.36 -19.13
CA ALA A 260 8.42 -25.17 -18.32
C ALA A 260 7.90 -24.38 -17.12
N ILE A 261 6.58 -24.43 -16.92
CA ILE A 261 5.94 -23.95 -15.70
C ILE A 261 6.04 -25.03 -14.62
N GLN A 262 6.37 -24.62 -13.40
CA GLN A 262 6.27 -25.46 -12.21
C GLN A 262 5.19 -24.91 -11.29
N VAL A 263 4.29 -25.76 -10.82
CA VAL A 263 3.30 -25.36 -9.80
C VAL A 263 3.96 -25.45 -8.44
N ASN A 264 3.87 -24.36 -7.66
CA ASN A 264 4.30 -24.40 -6.27
C ASN A 264 3.12 -24.85 -5.39
N ALA A 265 3.33 -25.95 -4.64
CA ALA A 265 2.31 -26.49 -3.75
C ALA A 265 2.16 -25.69 -2.44
N GLU A 266 3.01 -24.69 -2.18
CA GLU A 266 3.05 -23.94 -0.92
C GLU A 266 1.99 -22.83 -0.78
N VAL A 267 1.17 -22.56 -1.81
CA VAL A 267 0.08 -21.57 -1.65
C VAL A 267 -0.97 -22.10 -0.68
N PRO A 268 -1.28 -21.39 0.42
CA PRO A 268 -2.33 -21.81 1.34
C PRO A 268 -3.67 -21.96 0.62
N ALA A 269 -4.35 -23.08 0.84
CA ALA A 269 -5.63 -23.38 0.17
C ALA A 269 -6.73 -22.33 0.47
N GLU A 270 -6.63 -21.62 1.59
CA GLU A 270 -7.53 -20.52 1.98
C GLU A 270 -7.43 -19.27 1.09
N ASP A 271 -6.33 -19.12 0.35
CA ASP A 271 -6.10 -18.02 -0.59
C ASP A 271 -6.53 -18.34 -2.02
N LEU A 272 -6.79 -19.61 -2.30
CA LEU A 272 -7.18 -20.10 -3.61
C LEU A 272 -8.69 -20.18 -3.72
N THR A 273 -9.23 -19.64 -4.81
CA THR A 273 -10.60 -19.90 -5.24
C THR A 273 -10.67 -21.21 -6.01
N ASP A 274 -11.88 -21.77 -6.17
CA ASP A 274 -12.10 -22.93 -7.05
C ASP A 274 -11.58 -22.66 -8.48
N GLY A 275 -11.69 -21.41 -8.94
CA GLY A 275 -11.14 -20.96 -10.21
C GLY A 275 -9.61 -21.03 -10.24
N ASP A 276 -8.93 -20.65 -9.15
CA ASP A 276 -7.48 -20.74 -9.06
C ASP A 276 -7.00 -22.19 -9.05
N SER A 277 -7.68 -23.08 -8.31
CA SER A 277 -7.36 -24.52 -8.34
C SER A 277 -7.50 -25.12 -9.75
N ALA A 278 -8.54 -24.72 -10.49
CA ALA A 278 -8.74 -25.17 -11.86
C ALA A 278 -7.64 -24.66 -12.81
N VAL A 279 -7.20 -23.41 -12.64
CA VAL A 279 -6.08 -22.83 -13.40
C VAL A 279 -4.76 -23.53 -13.05
N LEU A 280 -4.48 -23.75 -11.76
CA LEU A 280 -3.27 -24.43 -11.32
C LEU A 280 -3.18 -25.86 -11.88
N ALA A 281 -4.31 -26.57 -11.97
CA ALA A 281 -4.38 -27.90 -12.55
C ALA A 281 -4.02 -27.96 -14.06
N VAL A 282 -4.04 -26.82 -14.77
CA VAL A 282 -3.60 -26.75 -16.18
C VAL A 282 -2.08 -26.91 -16.29
N PHE A 283 -1.33 -26.45 -15.29
CA PHE A 283 0.13 -26.41 -15.32
C PHE A 283 0.73 -27.77 -14.91
N ALA A 284 0.92 -28.64 -15.90
CA ALA A 284 1.67 -29.88 -15.71
C ALA A 284 3.19 -29.62 -15.77
N PRO A 285 4.02 -30.38 -15.03
CA PRO A 285 5.47 -30.28 -15.14
C PRO A 285 5.93 -30.40 -16.61
N GLY A 286 6.73 -29.44 -17.07
CA GLY A 286 7.25 -29.44 -18.45
C GLY A 286 6.33 -28.82 -19.50
N LEU A 287 5.13 -28.36 -19.14
CA LEU A 287 4.25 -27.64 -20.06
C LEU A 287 4.79 -26.21 -20.28
N ALA A 288 4.98 -25.83 -21.54
CA ALA A 288 5.39 -24.48 -21.89
C ALA A 288 4.29 -23.46 -21.61
N LEU A 289 4.68 -22.25 -21.19
CA LEU A 289 3.73 -21.15 -20.93
C LEU A 289 2.84 -20.82 -22.14
N ALA A 290 3.41 -20.83 -23.34
CA ALA A 290 2.68 -20.57 -24.58
C ALA A 290 1.53 -21.58 -24.81
N ASP A 291 1.70 -22.84 -24.40
CA ASP A 291 0.69 -23.89 -24.54
C ASP A 291 -0.31 -23.90 -23.36
N ALA A 292 0.13 -23.44 -22.19
CA ALA A 292 -0.71 -23.35 -21.00
C ALA A 292 -1.73 -22.21 -21.10
N LEU A 293 -1.34 -21.04 -21.61
CA LEU A 293 -2.19 -19.84 -21.64
C LEU A 293 -3.56 -20.03 -22.34
N PRO A 294 -3.65 -20.65 -23.54
CA PRO A 294 -4.94 -20.93 -24.17
C PRO A 294 -5.83 -21.89 -23.35
N ARG A 295 -5.21 -22.85 -22.65
CA ARG A 295 -5.93 -23.79 -21.78
C ARG A 295 -6.44 -23.11 -20.52
N VAL A 296 -5.64 -22.23 -19.91
CA VAL A 296 -6.06 -21.37 -18.80
C VAL A 296 -7.25 -20.52 -19.21
N ALA A 297 -7.17 -19.85 -20.37
CA ALA A 297 -8.27 -19.06 -20.92
C ALA A 297 -9.56 -19.90 -21.06
N GLN A 298 -9.45 -21.12 -21.59
CA GLN A 298 -10.59 -22.02 -21.74
C GLN A 298 -11.18 -22.47 -20.39
N VAL A 299 -10.35 -22.95 -19.46
CA VAL A 299 -10.78 -23.50 -18.16
C VAL A 299 -11.40 -22.43 -17.28
N ALA A 300 -10.77 -21.24 -17.23
CA ALA A 300 -11.24 -20.12 -16.43
C ALA A 300 -12.30 -19.27 -17.12
N ARG A 301 -12.65 -19.57 -18.38
CA ARG A 301 -13.58 -18.80 -19.23
C ARG A 301 -13.16 -17.33 -19.36
N LEU A 302 -11.88 -17.13 -19.57
CA LEU A 302 -11.23 -15.83 -19.73
C LEU A 302 -10.84 -15.60 -21.19
N THR A 303 -10.71 -14.35 -21.57
CA THR A 303 -9.94 -13.98 -22.76
C THR A 303 -8.46 -14.35 -22.57
N LEU A 304 -7.68 -14.40 -23.66
CA LEU A 304 -6.25 -14.66 -23.54
C LEU A 304 -5.51 -13.56 -22.75
N ALA A 305 -5.97 -12.31 -22.83
CA ALA A 305 -5.40 -11.20 -22.07
C ALA A 305 -5.66 -11.36 -20.56
N GLU A 306 -6.89 -11.70 -20.18
CA GLU A 306 -7.23 -11.97 -18.77
C GLU A 306 -6.52 -13.21 -18.24
N ALA A 307 -6.36 -14.27 -19.06
CA ALA A 307 -5.57 -15.44 -18.69
C ALA A 307 -4.13 -15.07 -18.36
N ARG A 308 -3.49 -14.21 -19.17
CA ARG A 308 -2.13 -13.70 -18.91
C ARG A 308 -2.06 -12.94 -17.58
N VAL A 309 -3.02 -12.07 -17.30
CA VAL A 309 -3.11 -11.36 -16.02
C VAL A 309 -3.19 -12.35 -14.85
N ARG A 310 -4.06 -13.36 -14.94
CA ARG A 310 -4.21 -14.41 -13.92
C ARG A 310 -2.90 -15.18 -13.71
N VAL A 311 -2.22 -15.58 -14.78
CA VAL A 311 -0.94 -16.29 -14.70
C VAL A 311 0.14 -15.42 -14.07
N LEU A 312 0.25 -14.14 -14.47
CA LEU A 312 1.20 -13.22 -13.87
C LEU A 312 0.91 -13.02 -12.38
N ALA A 313 -0.36 -12.86 -11.99
CA ALA A 313 -0.75 -12.73 -10.59
C ALA A 313 -0.37 -13.98 -9.77
N LEU A 314 -0.60 -15.18 -10.30
CA LEU A 314 -0.20 -16.43 -9.68
C LEU A 314 1.33 -16.54 -9.55
N ALA A 315 2.08 -16.07 -10.55
CA ALA A 315 3.54 -16.04 -10.50
C ALA A 315 4.06 -15.05 -9.45
N THR A 316 3.53 -13.81 -9.44
CA THR A 316 3.87 -12.77 -8.45
C THR A 316 3.55 -13.21 -7.03
N PHE A 317 2.43 -13.90 -6.83
CA PHE A 317 2.03 -14.43 -5.53
C PHE A 317 2.78 -15.71 -5.13
N GLY A 318 3.62 -16.27 -6.00
CA GLY A 318 4.41 -17.47 -5.72
C GLY A 318 3.67 -18.79 -5.88
N GLY A 319 2.49 -18.81 -6.52
CA GLY A 319 1.73 -20.04 -6.80
C GLY A 319 2.19 -20.83 -8.01
N ILE A 320 2.92 -20.19 -8.92
CA ILE A 320 3.64 -20.86 -9.99
C ILE A 320 5.03 -20.28 -10.13
N GLU A 321 5.99 -21.11 -10.48
CA GLU A 321 7.30 -20.70 -10.93
C GLU A 321 7.37 -20.82 -12.46
N LEU A 322 7.86 -19.76 -13.11
CA LEU A 322 8.15 -19.77 -14.54
C LEU A 322 9.64 -20.13 -14.71
N GLY A 323 9.98 -21.01 -15.66
CA GLY A 323 11.36 -21.41 -16.00
C GLY A 323 12.30 -20.24 -16.38
N ASP A 324 13.59 -20.49 -16.66
CA ASP A 324 14.66 -19.52 -16.36
C ASP A 324 15.32 -18.70 -17.49
N GLY A 325 15.89 -17.56 -17.05
CA GLY A 325 16.60 -16.54 -17.81
C GLY A 325 16.17 -15.19 -17.27
N ARG A 326 14.88 -14.88 -17.46
CA ARG A 326 14.20 -13.75 -16.83
C ARG A 326 13.75 -14.05 -15.41
N THR A 327 13.38 -15.29 -15.07
CA THR A 327 13.21 -15.69 -13.65
C THR A 327 14.55 -15.72 -12.93
N ARG A 328 15.66 -16.00 -13.62
CA ARG A 328 17.02 -15.85 -13.06
C ARG A 328 17.41 -14.39 -12.94
N ALA A 329 17.03 -13.50 -13.86
CA ALA A 329 17.30 -12.06 -13.77
C ALA A 329 16.35 -11.35 -12.78
N LEU A 330 15.08 -11.71 -12.72
CA LEU A 330 14.09 -11.26 -11.74
C LEU A 330 14.47 -11.82 -10.37
N ARG A 331 14.75 -13.12 -10.24
CA ARG A 331 15.29 -13.71 -9.00
C ARG A 331 16.71 -13.22 -8.70
N ALA A 332 17.55 -12.80 -9.65
CA ALA A 332 18.87 -12.18 -9.40
C ALA A 332 18.78 -10.69 -9.09
N SER A 333 17.77 -9.98 -9.58
CA SER A 333 17.42 -8.62 -9.17
C SER A 333 16.80 -8.67 -7.77
N LEU A 334 15.88 -9.60 -7.53
CA LEU A 334 15.33 -9.95 -6.22
C LEU A 334 16.41 -10.48 -5.29
N GLN A 335 17.38 -11.29 -5.74
CA GLN A 335 18.50 -11.80 -4.95
C GLN A 335 19.58 -10.77 -4.73
N ALA A 336 19.86 -9.86 -5.67
CA ALA A 336 20.75 -8.71 -5.47
C ALA A 336 20.13 -7.71 -4.49
N LEU A 337 18.80 -7.62 -4.45
CA LEU A 337 18.05 -6.97 -3.37
C LEU A 337 18.09 -7.79 -2.06
N GLN A 338 18.11 -9.13 -2.10
CA GLN A 338 18.28 -10.02 -0.92
C GLN A 338 19.72 -10.09 -0.36
N SER A 339 20.77 -9.97 -1.19
CA SER A 339 22.20 -10.17 -0.88
C SER A 339 22.94 -8.88 -0.52
N GLN A 340 22.22 -7.75 -0.46
CA GLN A 340 22.68 -6.62 0.35
C GLN A 340 22.63 -6.91 1.86
N ASN A 341 22.21 -8.11 2.29
CA ASN A 341 22.42 -8.66 3.63
C ASN A 341 23.90 -8.94 3.92
N TYR A 342 24.53 -7.99 4.60
CA TYR A 342 25.61 -8.06 5.61
C TYR A 342 26.68 -9.18 5.57
N PHE A 343 26.34 -10.46 5.42
CA PHE A 343 27.27 -11.59 5.58
C PHE A 343 28.17 -11.84 4.34
N ASP A 344 27.66 -11.63 3.13
CA ASP A 344 28.47 -11.79 1.91
C ASP A 344 29.54 -10.69 1.76
N ARG A 345 29.29 -9.51 2.34
CA ARG A 345 30.24 -8.39 2.34
C ARG A 345 31.43 -8.61 3.27
N LEU A 346 31.32 -9.50 4.26
CA LEU A 346 32.40 -9.76 5.22
C LEU A 346 33.27 -10.97 4.83
N GLN A 347 32.92 -11.72 3.76
CA GLN A 347 33.57 -13.01 3.41
C GLN A 347 33.68 -14.00 4.58
N VAL A 348 32.76 -13.94 5.56
CA VAL A 348 32.80 -14.84 6.71
C VAL A 348 31.79 -15.96 6.52
N ARG A 349 32.25 -17.22 6.52
CA ARG A 349 31.38 -18.39 6.50
C ARG A 349 30.58 -18.49 7.81
N MET A 350 29.32 -18.91 7.73
CA MET A 350 28.53 -19.23 8.92
C MET A 350 29.28 -20.27 9.77
N GLY A 351 29.64 -19.90 11.00
CA GLY A 351 30.40 -20.73 11.94
C GLY A 351 31.81 -20.22 12.28
N ALA A 352 32.28 -19.13 11.67
CA ALA A 352 33.58 -18.55 11.99
C ALA A 352 33.63 -18.01 13.43
N THR A 353 34.73 -18.28 14.12
CA THR A 353 34.98 -17.76 15.48
C THR A 353 35.64 -16.39 15.43
N ALA A 354 35.48 -15.58 16.49
CA ALA A 354 35.91 -14.17 16.53
C ALA A 354 37.39 -13.91 16.15
N THR A 355 38.24 -14.93 16.17
CA THR A 355 39.65 -14.87 15.76
C THR A 355 39.88 -14.90 14.24
N GLU A 356 38.92 -15.33 13.42
CA GLU A 356 39.09 -15.46 11.97
C GLU A 356 38.82 -14.16 11.18
N VAL A 357 38.38 -13.10 11.86
CA VAL A 357 37.96 -11.81 11.24
C VAL A 357 39.09 -10.78 11.20
N SER A 358 40.26 -11.05 11.79
CA SER A 358 41.29 -10.02 12.03
C SER A 358 42.29 -9.76 10.88
N ASP A 359 42.33 -10.55 9.81
CA ASP A 359 43.45 -10.49 8.85
C ASP A 359 43.13 -10.03 7.41
N ALA A 360 41.93 -9.48 7.16
CA ALA A 360 41.62 -8.86 5.87
C ALA A 360 41.74 -7.31 5.97
N ARG A 361 42.90 -6.77 5.57
CA ARG A 361 43.08 -5.34 5.28
C ARG A 361 42.74 -5.01 3.84
#